data_AF-A0A363MTL8-F1
#
_entry.id   AF-A0A363MTL8-F1
#
_cell.length_a   1.000
_cell.length_b   1.000
_cell.length_c   1.000
_cell.angle_alpha   90.00
_cell.angle_beta   90.00
_cell.angle_gamma   90.00
#
_symmetry.space_group_name_H-M   'P 1'
#
loop_
_entity.id
_entity.type
_entity.pdbx_description
1 polymer ?
#
loop_
_entity_poly.entity_id
_entity_poly.type
_entity_poly.pdbx_seq_one_letter_code
_entity_poly.pdbx_strand_id
1 'polypeptide(L)'
;MKEIFIDSKKVQFYGIIISIPIILFFLLILYLTWNELFVQNLKDIKASFQIFDNKKVNTILILLIPNLIIFIAIVVHEFIHGFFMALFSKKGWKSVKFGFIKKYLMPFANCTEPLQSKKMLVIALAPFFILGLLPSIYGFLYNNFIFLFIGFSMILGAIGDFIYSYLIFKVGLN
;
A
#
# COMPACT_ATOMS: atom_id res chain seq x y z
N MET A 1 -3.22 -12.28 29.52
CA MET A 1 -3.67 -11.50 28.33
C MET A 1 -4.23 -12.52 27.35
N LYS A 2 -5.45 -12.33 26.80
CA LYS A 2 -6.04 -13.32 25.88
C LYS A 2 -5.45 -13.09 24.50
N GLU A 3 -4.71 -14.07 23.99
CA GLU A 3 -4.19 -14.02 22.62
C GLU A 3 -5.37 -14.02 21.64
N ILE A 4 -5.35 -13.09 20.69
CA ILE A 4 -6.36 -13.00 19.63
C ILE A 4 -5.73 -13.44 18.33
N PHE A 5 -6.27 -14.51 17.76
CA PHE A 5 -5.90 -15.01 16.45
C PHE A 5 -7.07 -14.86 15.50
N ILE A 6 -6.77 -14.50 14.25
CA ILE A 6 -7.72 -14.53 13.16
C ILE A 6 -7.23 -15.51 12.10
N ASP A 7 -8.15 -16.35 11.62
CA ASP A 7 -7.86 -17.29 10.55
C ASP A 7 -7.57 -16.52 9.24
N SER A 8 -6.54 -16.95 8.51
CA SER A 8 -6.12 -16.31 7.27
C SER A 8 -7.21 -16.30 6.20
N LYS A 9 -8.08 -17.32 6.14
CA LYS A 9 -9.25 -17.34 5.24
C LYS A 9 -10.26 -16.26 5.59
N LYS A 10 -10.47 -15.99 6.89
CA LYS A 10 -11.34 -14.90 7.33
C LYS A 10 -10.74 -13.54 6.96
N VAL A 11 -9.43 -13.37 7.14
CA VAL A 11 -8.73 -12.14 6.71
C VAL A 11 -8.90 -11.91 5.21
N GLN A 12 -8.71 -12.94 4.39
CA GLN A 12 -8.91 -12.86 2.94
C GLN A 12 -10.35 -12.48 2.58
N PHE A 13 -11.34 -13.13 3.19
CA PHE A 13 -12.75 -12.85 2.94
C PHE A 13 -13.14 -11.41 3.32
N TYR A 14 -12.76 -10.95 4.52
CA TYR A 14 -12.97 -9.56 4.92
C TYR A 14 -12.20 -8.59 4.03
N GLY A 15 -11.01 -8.97 3.57
CA GLY A 15 -10.21 -8.16 2.67
C GLY A 15 -10.93 -7.88 1.35
N ILE A 16 -11.58 -8.89 0.76
CA ILE A 16 -12.39 -8.73 -0.45
C ILE A 16 -13.55 -7.77 -0.18
N ILE A 17 -14.27 -7.95 0.93
CA ILE A 17 -15.41 -7.08 1.27
C ILE A 17 -14.95 -5.62 1.45
N ILE A 18 -13.83 -5.39 2.15
CA ILE A 18 -13.28 -4.05 2.38
C ILE A 18 -12.74 -3.43 1.07
N SER A 19 -12.24 -4.23 0.13
CA SER A 19 -11.75 -3.71 -1.15
C SER A 19 -12.86 -3.12 -2.03
N ILE A 20 -14.09 -3.63 -1.95
CA ILE A 20 -15.21 -3.17 -2.78
C ILE A 20 -15.48 -1.67 -2.64
N PRO A 21 -15.73 -1.12 -1.43
CA PRO A 21 -15.96 0.31 -1.27
C PRO A 21 -14.73 1.15 -1.65
N ILE A 22 -13.51 0.64 -1.44
CA ILE A 22 -12.27 1.34 -1.85
C ILE A 22 -12.20 1.44 -3.38
N ILE A 23 -12.53 0.37 -4.10
CA ILE A 23 -12.55 0.35 -5.57
C ILE A 23 -13.66 1.28 -6.08
N LEU A 24 -14.85 1.25 -5.49
CA LEU A 24 -15.93 2.17 -5.88
C LEU A 24 -15.54 3.63 -5.65
N PHE A 25 -14.89 3.93 -4.54
CA PHE A 25 -14.35 5.26 -4.27
C PHE A 25 -13.27 5.66 -5.29
N PHE A 26 -12.39 4.73 -5.68
CA PHE A 26 -11.42 4.98 -6.74
C PHE A 26 -12.07 5.31 -8.07
N LEU A 27 -13.07 4.54 -8.48
CA LEU A 27 -13.82 4.78 -9.72
C LEU A 27 -14.53 6.14 -9.70
N LEU A 28 -15.08 6.52 -8.54
CA LEU A 28 -15.65 7.85 -8.35
C LEU A 28 -14.58 8.94 -8.51
N ILE A 29 -13.40 8.79 -7.89
CA ILE A 29 -12.32 9.76 -8.06
C ILE A 29 -11.90 9.86 -9.53
N LEU A 30 -11.72 8.73 -10.22
CA LEU A 30 -11.36 8.70 -11.64
C LEU A 30 -12.40 9.43 -12.49
N TYR A 31 -13.69 9.20 -12.22
CA TYR A 31 -14.78 9.91 -12.88
C TYR A 31 -14.71 11.42 -12.65
N LEU A 32 -14.46 11.86 -11.41
CA LEU A 32 -14.34 13.29 -11.08
C LEU A 32 -13.10 13.95 -11.68
N THR A 33 -12.01 13.22 -11.84
CA THR A 33 -10.77 13.72 -12.47
C THR A 33 -10.81 13.66 -14.00
N TRP A 34 -11.87 13.14 -14.62
CA TRP A 34 -11.92 12.89 -16.06
C TRP A 34 -12.10 14.19 -16.87
N ASN A 35 -11.03 14.98 -16.96
CA ASN A 35 -10.96 16.23 -17.71
C ASN A 35 -9.86 16.17 -18.80
N GLU A 36 -9.73 17.25 -19.58
CA GLU A 36 -8.73 17.33 -20.65
C GLU A 36 -7.29 17.19 -20.14
N LEU A 37 -6.97 17.76 -18.97
CA LEU A 37 -5.64 17.67 -18.36
C LEU A 37 -5.29 16.21 -18.01
N PHE A 38 -6.25 15.48 -17.46
CA PHE A 38 -6.08 14.08 -17.09
C PHE A 38 -5.93 13.18 -18.34
N VAL A 39 -6.73 13.43 -19.37
CA VAL A 39 -6.59 12.73 -20.66
C VAL A 39 -5.23 13.04 -21.29
N GLN A 40 -4.74 14.27 -21.19
CA GLN A 40 -3.40 14.63 -21.66
C GLN A 40 -2.31 13.92 -20.84
N ASN A 41 -2.42 13.88 -19.51
CA ASN A 41 -1.50 13.15 -18.65
C ASN A 41 -1.39 11.66 -19.05
N LEU A 42 -2.51 11.00 -19.35
CA LEU A 42 -2.51 9.62 -19.84
C LEU A 42 -1.79 9.47 -21.19
N LYS A 43 -1.95 10.43 -22.11
CA LYS A 43 -1.24 10.44 -23.40
C LYS A 43 0.26 10.62 -23.20
N ASP A 44 0.67 11.53 -22.32
CA ASP A 44 2.08 11.81 -22.03
C ASP A 44 2.76 10.59 -21.39
N ILE A 45 2.07 9.92 -20.47
CA ILE A 45 2.54 8.66 -19.88
C ILE A 45 2.70 7.60 -20.98
N LYS A 46 1.70 7.42 -21.83
CA LYS A 46 1.76 6.45 -22.93
C LYS A 46 2.92 6.76 -23.89
N ALA A 47 3.13 8.02 -24.23
CA ALA A 47 4.23 8.46 -25.08
C ALA A 47 5.60 8.20 -24.42
N SER A 48 5.70 8.38 -23.10
CA SER A 48 6.93 8.09 -22.32
C SER A 48 7.35 6.62 -22.38
N PHE A 49 6.40 5.70 -22.64
CA PHE A 49 6.70 4.27 -22.81
C PHE A 49 6.94 3.84 -24.27
N GLN A 50 6.79 4.75 -25.23
CA GLN A 50 7.07 4.49 -26.66
C GLN A 50 8.54 4.76 -27.00
N ILE A 51 9.45 4.13 -26.25
CA ILE A 51 10.89 4.39 -26.32
C ILE A 51 11.54 3.71 -27.53
N PHE A 52 11.02 2.55 -27.93
CA PHE A 52 11.59 1.74 -28.99
C PHE A 52 10.71 1.76 -30.24
N ASP A 53 11.31 1.64 -31.43
CA ASP A 53 10.54 1.49 -32.68
C ASP A 53 9.70 0.20 -32.70
N ASN A 54 10.10 -0.78 -31.90
CA ASN A 54 9.40 -2.06 -31.80
C ASN A 54 8.16 -1.96 -30.88
N LYS A 55 6.97 -1.97 -31.51
CA LYS A 55 5.68 -1.95 -30.82
C LYS A 55 5.49 -3.08 -29.78
N LYS A 56 6.07 -4.27 -30.01
CA LYS A 56 5.98 -5.38 -29.05
C LYS A 56 6.75 -5.07 -27.77
N VAL A 57 7.95 -4.50 -27.90
CA VAL A 57 8.79 -4.11 -26.75
C VAL A 57 8.09 -3.03 -25.93
N ASN A 58 7.55 -1.99 -26.56
CA ASN A 58 6.81 -0.94 -25.85
C ASN A 58 5.58 -1.48 -25.11
N THR A 59 4.88 -2.46 -25.70
CA THR A 59 3.73 -3.10 -25.04
C THR A 59 4.17 -3.87 -23.78
N ILE A 60 5.30 -4.56 -23.84
CA ILE A 60 5.87 -5.25 -22.68
C ILE A 60 6.26 -4.22 -21.59
N LEU A 61 6.86 -3.09 -21.96
CA LEU A 61 7.25 -2.04 -21.01
C LEU A 61 6.05 -1.43 -20.28
N ILE A 62 4.97 -1.15 -21.00
CA ILE A 62 3.71 -0.62 -20.42
C ILE A 62 3.13 -1.59 -19.39
N LEU A 63 3.29 -2.90 -19.58
CA LEU A 63 2.85 -3.90 -18.62
C LEU A 63 3.84 -4.08 -17.46
N LEU A 64 5.15 -4.10 -17.75
CA LEU A 64 6.18 -4.43 -16.76
C LEU A 64 6.41 -3.29 -15.75
N ILE A 65 6.50 -2.05 -16.22
CA ILE A 65 6.94 -0.91 -15.39
C ILE A 65 5.96 -0.61 -14.25
N PRO A 66 4.62 -0.55 -14.47
CA PRO A 66 3.68 -0.36 -13.37
C PRO A 66 3.79 -1.45 -12.30
N ASN A 67 3.96 -2.72 -12.70
CA ASN A 67 4.13 -3.82 -11.74
C ASN A 67 5.42 -3.67 -10.92
N LEU A 68 6.52 -3.24 -11.53
CA LEU A 68 7.77 -2.98 -10.83
C LEU A 68 7.63 -1.82 -9.83
N ILE A 69 6.95 -0.74 -10.22
CA ILE A 69 6.67 0.41 -9.34
C ILE A 69 5.87 -0.06 -8.11
N ILE A 70 4.82 -0.86 -8.31
CA ILE A 70 4.02 -1.40 -7.20
C ILE A 70 4.87 -2.33 -6.32
N PHE A 71 5.69 -3.20 -6.91
CA PHE A 71 6.57 -4.06 -6.12
C PHE A 71 7.53 -3.25 -5.24
N ILE A 72 8.14 -2.20 -5.79
CA ILE A 72 8.98 -1.27 -5.02
C ILE A 72 8.16 -0.60 -3.92
N ALA A 73 6.94 -0.13 -4.22
CA ALA A 73 6.06 0.48 -3.22
C ALA A 73 5.70 -0.47 -2.08
N ILE A 74 5.52 -1.77 -2.35
CA ILE A 74 5.31 -2.82 -1.32
C ILE A 74 6.56 -2.99 -0.45
N VAL A 75 7.76 -2.98 -1.04
CA VAL A 75 9.00 -3.04 -0.24
C VAL A 75 9.13 -1.79 0.65
N VAL A 76 8.80 -0.61 0.12
CA VAL A 76 8.80 0.64 0.90
C VAL A 76 7.71 0.61 1.98
N HIS A 77 6.56 0.00 1.73
CA HIS A 77 5.49 -0.19 2.73
C HIS A 77 5.99 -0.96 3.94
N GLU A 78 6.62 -2.11 3.73
CA GLU A 78 7.21 -2.89 4.83
C GLU A 78 8.35 -2.12 5.51
N PHE A 79 9.14 -1.36 4.74
CA PHE A 79 10.18 -0.52 5.32
C PHE A 79 9.60 0.57 6.24
N ILE A 80 8.47 1.17 5.90
CA ILE A 80 7.77 2.14 6.75
C ILE A 80 7.32 1.47 8.05
N HIS A 81 6.73 0.27 7.98
CA HIS A 81 6.40 -0.52 9.17
C HIS A 81 7.64 -0.70 10.05
N GLY A 82 8.75 -1.18 9.47
CA GLY A 82 10.01 -1.37 10.17
C GLY A 82 10.58 -0.07 10.76
N PHE A 83 10.48 1.05 10.05
CA PHE A 83 10.92 2.36 10.54
C PHE A 83 10.16 2.79 11.80
N PHE A 84 8.82 2.70 11.80
CA PHE A 84 8.02 3.04 12.98
C PHE A 84 8.20 2.00 14.11
N MET A 85 8.40 0.72 13.79
CA MET A 85 8.79 -0.29 14.79
C MET A 85 10.11 0.08 15.46
N ALA A 86 11.13 0.45 14.69
CA ALA A 86 12.42 0.90 15.23
C ALA A 86 12.29 2.17 16.06
N LEU A 87 11.44 3.12 15.67
CA LEU A 87 11.21 4.35 16.43
C LEU A 87 10.57 4.07 17.80
N PHE A 88 9.73 3.04 17.88
CA PHE A 88 8.92 2.74 19.06
C PHE A 88 9.48 1.64 19.95
N SER A 89 10.42 0.82 19.47
CA SER A 89 11.10 -0.22 20.23
C SER A 89 12.21 0.35 21.12
N LYS A 90 12.59 -0.38 22.18
CA LYS A 90 13.65 0.07 23.09
C LYS A 90 15.03 -0.09 22.47
N LYS A 91 15.23 -1.14 21.64
CA LYS A 91 16.52 -1.42 20.99
C LYS A 91 16.59 -0.91 19.55
N GLY A 92 15.62 -0.11 19.11
CA GLY A 92 15.61 0.49 17.79
C GLY A 92 15.55 -0.54 16.65
N TRP A 93 16.37 -0.32 15.63
CA TRP A 93 16.53 -1.22 14.48
C TRP A 93 16.96 -2.65 14.86
N LYS A 94 17.60 -2.85 16.03
CA LYS A 94 17.97 -4.20 16.48
C LYS A 94 16.74 -5.08 16.77
N SER A 95 15.58 -4.46 17.03
CA SER A 95 14.33 -5.16 17.26
C SER A 95 13.57 -5.45 15.96
N VAL A 96 13.98 -4.89 14.82
CA VAL A 96 13.27 -5.02 13.55
C VAL A 96 13.90 -6.13 12.71
N LYS A 97 13.07 -7.07 12.25
CA LYS A 97 13.46 -8.14 11.35
C LYS A 97 12.64 -8.05 10.07
N PHE A 98 13.34 -7.80 8.97
CA PHE A 98 12.78 -7.94 7.64
C PHE A 98 12.94 -9.36 7.14
N GLY A 99 12.00 -9.81 6.33
CA GLY A 99 12.11 -11.08 5.64
C GLY A 99 11.24 -11.11 4.39
N PHE A 100 11.23 -12.28 3.75
CA PHE A 100 10.50 -12.49 2.51
C PHE A 100 9.89 -13.88 2.46
N ILE A 101 8.56 -13.95 2.34
CA ILE A 101 7.84 -15.21 2.23
C ILE A 101 7.80 -15.60 0.75
N LYS A 102 8.78 -16.40 0.30
CA LYS A 102 8.95 -16.81 -1.11
C LYS A 102 7.69 -17.40 -1.73
N LYS A 103 6.90 -18.18 -0.96
CA LYS A 103 5.65 -18.81 -1.44
C LYS A 103 4.62 -17.79 -1.91
N TYR A 104 4.58 -16.60 -1.29
CA TYR A 104 3.60 -15.56 -1.58
C TYR A 104 4.24 -14.29 -2.17
N LEU A 105 5.55 -14.34 -2.47
CA LEU A 105 6.36 -13.19 -2.91
C LEU A 105 6.14 -11.93 -2.06
N MET A 106 5.93 -12.12 -0.75
CA MET A 106 5.51 -11.06 0.15
C MET A 106 6.68 -10.69 1.09
N PRO A 107 7.22 -9.46 1.00
CA PRO A 107 8.11 -8.97 2.04
C PRO A 107 7.33 -8.79 3.34
N PHE A 108 8.01 -8.86 4.47
CA PHE A 108 7.41 -8.56 5.77
C PHE A 108 8.40 -7.85 6.68
N ALA A 109 7.90 -6.99 7.56
CA ALA A 109 8.61 -6.45 8.72
C ALA A 109 7.99 -6.97 10.02
N ASN A 110 8.83 -7.38 10.98
CA ASN A 110 8.38 -7.79 12.30
C ASN A 110 9.24 -7.19 13.41
N CYS A 111 8.63 -6.91 14.56
CA CYS A 111 9.32 -6.47 15.77
C CYS A 111 9.50 -7.64 16.74
N THR A 112 10.71 -7.87 17.23
CA THR A 112 11.00 -8.91 18.22
C THR A 112 10.67 -8.51 19.66
N GLU A 113 10.25 -7.27 19.87
CA GLU A 113 9.90 -6.73 21.17
C GLU A 113 8.41 -6.38 21.23
N PRO A 114 7.75 -6.59 22.38
CA PRO A 114 6.37 -6.18 22.55
C PRO A 114 6.27 -4.66 22.53
N LEU A 115 5.31 -4.14 21.76
CA LEU A 115 4.99 -2.72 21.65
C LEU A 115 3.61 -2.45 22.25
N GLN A 116 3.39 -1.22 22.70
CA GLN A 116 2.07 -0.78 23.19
C GLN A 116 1.04 -0.76 22.05
N SER A 117 -0.22 -1.09 22.34
CA SER A 117 -1.30 -1.15 21.35
C SER A 117 -1.42 0.15 20.54
N LYS A 118 -1.31 1.32 21.21
CA LYS A 118 -1.35 2.63 20.53
C LYS A 118 -0.23 2.81 19.50
N LYS A 119 0.98 2.36 19.82
CA LYS A 119 2.14 2.43 18.92
C LYS A 119 2.00 1.45 17.77
N MET A 120 1.45 0.27 18.03
CA MET A 120 1.17 -0.73 16.99
C MET A 120 0.13 -0.23 15.98
N LEU A 121 -0.86 0.55 16.43
CA LEU A 121 -1.82 1.19 15.55
C LEU A 121 -1.15 2.23 14.62
N VAL A 122 -0.24 3.05 15.17
CA VAL A 122 0.52 4.02 14.35
C VAL A 122 1.38 3.29 13.33
N ILE A 123 2.08 2.22 13.74
CA ILE A 123 2.87 1.39 12.82
C ILE A 123 1.97 0.87 11.70
N ALA A 124 0.86 0.21 12.05
CA ALA A 124 -0.04 -0.42 11.08
C ALA A 124 -0.61 0.60 10.07
N LEU A 125 -1.04 1.77 10.53
CA LEU A 125 -1.69 2.76 9.64
C LEU A 125 -0.70 3.66 8.90
N ALA A 126 0.58 3.72 9.30
CA ALA A 126 1.54 4.63 8.70
C ALA A 126 1.72 4.45 7.18
N PRO A 127 1.85 3.24 6.62
CA PRO A 127 1.98 3.08 5.18
C PRO A 127 0.72 3.51 4.42
N PHE A 128 -0.48 3.30 4.98
CA PHE A 128 -1.71 3.80 4.39
C PHE A 128 -1.66 5.32 4.23
N PHE A 129 -1.26 6.06 5.27
CA PHE A 129 -1.19 7.52 5.18
C PHE A 129 -0.09 7.99 4.23
N ILE A 130 1.12 7.42 4.35
CA ILE A 130 2.32 7.90 3.64
C ILE A 130 2.32 7.49 2.16
N LEU A 131 2.00 6.24 1.85
CA LEU A 131 2.05 5.70 0.48
C LEU A 131 0.68 5.60 -0.18
N GLY A 132 -0.39 5.55 0.59
CA GLY A 132 -1.75 5.50 0.06
C GLY A 132 -2.36 6.89 -0.08
N LEU A 133 -2.70 7.50 1.05
CA LEU A 133 -3.50 8.72 1.10
C LEU A 133 -2.77 9.93 0.49
N LEU A 134 -1.52 10.18 0.89
CA LEU A 134 -0.76 11.33 0.38
C LEU A 134 -0.57 11.28 -1.15
N PRO A 135 -0.12 10.17 -1.76
CA PRO A 135 -0.02 10.06 -3.22
C PRO A 135 -1.38 10.14 -3.92
N SER A 136 -2.44 9.57 -3.36
CA SER A 136 -3.79 9.68 -3.94
C SER A 136 -4.29 11.13 -3.96
N ILE A 137 -4.11 11.89 -2.87
CA ILE A 137 -4.48 13.31 -2.82
C ILE A 137 -3.66 14.11 -3.84
N TYR A 138 -2.35 13.87 -3.91
CA TYR A 138 -1.50 14.54 -4.90
C TYR A 138 -1.94 14.22 -6.34
N GLY A 139 -2.17 12.94 -6.65
CA GLY A 139 -2.64 12.51 -7.97
C GLY A 139 -3.97 13.16 -8.36
N PHE A 140 -4.88 13.28 -7.40
CA PHE A 140 -6.16 13.96 -7.60
C PHE A 140 -6.00 15.45 -7.89
N LEU A 141 -5.27 16.19 -7.05
CA LEU A 141 -5.11 17.64 -7.17
C LEU A 141 -4.37 18.06 -8.44
N TYR A 142 -3.40 17.27 -8.88
CA TYR A 142 -2.55 17.59 -10.02
C TYR A 142 -2.89 16.81 -11.30
N ASN A 143 -4.04 16.12 -11.34
CA ASN A 143 -4.46 15.27 -12.47
C ASN A 143 -3.37 14.27 -12.91
N ASN A 144 -2.61 13.72 -11.95
CA ASN A 144 -1.49 12.83 -12.20
C ASN A 144 -1.89 11.37 -11.96
N PHE A 145 -2.05 10.63 -13.06
CA PHE A 145 -2.50 9.25 -13.02
C PHE A 145 -1.52 8.31 -12.30
N ILE A 146 -0.20 8.53 -12.41
CA ILE A 146 0.80 7.66 -11.76
C ILE A 146 0.67 7.73 -10.24
N PHE A 147 0.61 8.94 -9.68
CA PHE A 147 0.46 9.12 -8.24
C PHE A 147 -0.88 8.60 -7.74
N LEU A 148 -1.94 8.82 -8.52
CA LEU A 148 -3.27 8.28 -8.21
C LEU A 148 -3.26 6.75 -8.20
N PHE A 149 -2.64 6.13 -9.21
CA PHE A 149 -2.51 4.67 -9.33
C PHE A 149 -1.69 4.06 -8.19
N ILE A 150 -0.54 4.66 -7.85
CA ILE A 150 0.30 4.21 -6.72
C ILE A 150 -0.49 4.33 -5.42
N GLY A 151 -1.06 5.51 -5.14
CA GLY A 151 -1.81 5.76 -3.91
C GLY A 151 -2.93 4.76 -3.70
N PHE A 152 -3.79 4.60 -4.71
CA PHE A 152 -4.90 3.64 -4.61
C PHE A 152 -4.45 2.19 -4.48
N SER A 153 -3.40 1.78 -5.20
CA SER A 153 -2.84 0.43 -5.07
C SER A 153 -2.31 0.18 -3.65
N MET A 154 -1.68 1.18 -3.03
CA MET A 154 -1.15 1.06 -1.67
C MET A 154 -2.24 1.14 -0.60
N ILE A 155 -3.35 1.85 -0.84
CA ILE A 155 -4.55 1.77 0.02
C ILE A 155 -5.13 0.36 0.01
N LEU A 156 -5.23 -0.27 -1.17
CA LEU A 156 -5.65 -1.67 -1.28
C LEU A 156 -4.64 -2.62 -0.60
N GLY A 157 -3.33 -2.35 -0.74
CA GLY A 157 -2.28 -3.08 -0.04
C GLY A 157 -2.40 -3.02 1.49
N ALA A 158 -2.86 -1.89 2.03
CA ALA A 158 -3.02 -1.67 3.47
C ALA A 158 -4.30 -2.28 4.08
N ILE A 159 -5.10 -3.05 3.32
CA ILE A 159 -6.31 -3.70 3.86
C ILE A 159 -5.97 -4.64 5.03
N GLY A 160 -4.83 -5.35 4.95
CA GLY A 160 -4.34 -6.18 6.05
C GLY A 160 -4.09 -5.36 7.32
N ASP A 161 -3.54 -4.15 7.16
CA ASP A 161 -3.26 -3.23 8.28
C ASP A 161 -4.54 -2.68 8.91
N PHE A 162 -5.59 -2.45 8.12
CA PHE A 162 -6.89 -2.05 8.65
C PHE A 162 -7.53 -3.16 9.49
N ILE A 163 -7.47 -4.40 9.00
CA ILE A 163 -7.94 -5.57 9.76
C ILE A 163 -7.14 -5.71 11.05
N TYR A 164 -5.81 -5.55 10.98
CA TYR A 164 -4.94 -5.60 12.14
C TYR A 164 -5.23 -4.49 13.15
N SER A 165 -5.43 -3.26 12.67
CA SER A 165 -5.80 -2.11 13.50
C SER A 165 -7.14 -2.32 14.19
N TYR A 166 -8.12 -2.90 13.50
CA TYR A 166 -9.40 -3.28 14.10
C TYR A 166 -9.24 -4.31 15.23
N LEU A 167 -8.35 -5.29 15.06
CA LEU A 167 -8.03 -6.25 16.14
C LEU A 167 -7.41 -5.56 17.35
N ILE A 168 -6.49 -4.61 17.13
CA ILE A 168 -5.89 -3.80 18.20
C ILE A 168 -6.97 -3.05 18.98
N PHE A 169 -7.89 -2.38 18.28
CA PHE A 169 -9.02 -1.69 18.92
C PHE A 169 -9.89 -2.64 19.75
N LYS A 170 -10.15 -3.85 19.24
CA LYS A 170 -10.95 -4.86 19.94
C LYS A 170 -10.30 -5.37 21.23
N VAL A 171 -8.96 -5.44 21.27
CA VAL A 171 -8.20 -5.82 22.48
C VAL A 171 -8.16 -4.67 23.50
N GLY A 172 -8.23 -3.43 23.03
CA GLY A 172 -8.14 -2.22 23.86
C GLY A 172 -6.81 -1.50 23.72
N LEU A 173 -6.86 -0.17 23.76
CA LEU A 173 -5.71 0.71 23.64
C LEU A 173 -5.09 0.98 25.02
N ASN A 174 -3.97 0.35 25.31
CA ASN A 174 -3.11 0.68 26.44
C ASN A 174 -2.06 1.74 26.05
#